data_AF-A0A846CEM9-F1
#
_entry.id   AF-A0A846CEM9-F1
#
_cell.length_a   1.000
_cell.length_b   1.000
_cell.length_c   1.000
_cell.angle_alpha   90.00
_cell.angle_beta   90.00
_cell.angle_gamma   90.00
#
_symmetry.space_group_name_H-M   'P 1'
#
loop_
_entity.id
_entity.type
_entity.pdbx_description
1 polymer ?
#
loop_
_entity_poly.entity_id
_entity_poly.type
_entity_poly.pdbx_seq_one_letter_code
_entity_poly.pdbx_strand_id
1 'polypeptide(L)'
;MLEKDCVDAAFGQFLSLTEWVCWKRGVYFAKVNPNGTSQTCPNCFTTVSKGLQIREYHCPECGYRTHRDCAAAEIVLHRGLETVVAQGLWGTETACQVGLSGVYDLDKWRGGRNAQS
;
A
#
# COMPACT_ATOMS: atom_id res chain seq x y z
N MET A 1 -8.96 -6.18 -11.47
CA MET A 1 -8.14 -7.35 -11.80
C MET A 1 -9.09 -8.51 -11.97
N LEU A 2 -8.94 -9.33 -13.02
CA LEU A 2 -9.79 -10.51 -13.18
C LEU A 2 -9.17 -11.69 -12.40
N GLU A 3 -9.99 -12.62 -11.95
CA GLU A 3 -9.55 -13.76 -11.13
C GLU A 3 -8.48 -14.62 -11.81
N LYS A 4 -8.62 -14.84 -13.13
CA LYS A 4 -7.60 -15.51 -13.95
C LYS A 4 -6.25 -14.80 -13.94
N ASP A 5 -6.25 -13.48 -14.05
CA ASP A 5 -5.02 -12.67 -14.10
C ASP A 5 -4.29 -12.74 -12.75
N CYS A 6 -5.04 -12.89 -11.64
CA CYS A 6 -4.49 -13.05 -10.31
C CYS A 6 -3.83 -14.43 -10.10
N VAL A 7 -4.40 -15.48 -10.68
CA VAL A 7 -3.85 -16.84 -10.64
C VAL A 7 -2.59 -16.92 -11.51
N ASP A 8 -2.64 -16.37 -12.73
CA ASP A 8 -1.49 -16.33 -13.64
C ASP A 8 -0.32 -15.51 -13.06
N ALA A 9 -0.61 -14.45 -12.30
CA ALA A 9 0.40 -13.64 -11.61
C ALA A 9 0.88 -14.26 -10.28
N ALA A 10 0.35 -15.41 -9.86
CA ALA A 10 0.75 -16.16 -8.67
C ALA A 10 0.78 -15.35 -7.34
N PHE A 11 -0.09 -14.33 -7.19
CA PHE A 11 -0.10 -13.48 -5.98
C PHE A 11 -0.31 -14.26 -4.68
N GLY A 12 -1.12 -15.32 -4.71
CA GLY A 12 -1.35 -16.16 -3.53
C GLY A 12 -0.06 -16.85 -3.05
N GLN A 13 0.74 -17.39 -3.97
CA GLN A 13 2.02 -18.02 -3.63
C GLN A 13 3.03 -16.97 -3.15
N PHE A 14 3.07 -15.82 -3.80
CA PHE A 14 3.92 -14.71 -3.40
C PHE A 14 3.65 -14.26 -1.95
N LEU A 15 2.38 -14.11 -1.57
CA LEU A 15 2.00 -13.74 -0.21
C LEU A 15 2.38 -14.82 0.81
N SER A 16 2.17 -16.10 0.49
CA SER A 16 2.54 -17.22 1.37
C SER A 16 4.06 -17.32 1.60
N LEU A 17 4.87 -17.11 0.56
CA LEU A 17 6.33 -17.06 0.69
C LEU A 17 6.78 -15.86 1.52
N THR A 18 6.16 -14.69 1.30
CA THR A 18 6.48 -13.48 2.08
C THR A 18 6.15 -13.68 3.55
N GLU A 19 5.00 -14.26 3.87
CA GLU A 19 4.60 -14.61 5.25
C GLU A 19 5.62 -15.54 5.90
N TRP A 20 6.08 -16.57 5.18
CA TRP A 20 7.10 -17.49 5.67
C TRP A 20 8.46 -16.80 5.92
N VAL A 21 8.91 -15.93 5.00
CA VAL A 21 10.15 -15.16 5.17
C VAL A 21 10.06 -14.21 6.36
N CYS A 22 8.94 -13.52 6.52
CA CYS A 22 8.69 -12.63 7.65
C CYS A 22 8.73 -13.40 8.97
N TRP A 23 8.04 -14.55 9.05
CA TRP A 23 8.11 -15.43 10.22
C TRP A 23 9.56 -15.86 10.52
N LYS A 24 10.32 -16.29 9.51
CA LYS A 24 11.72 -16.69 9.67
C LYS A 24 12.62 -15.57 10.17
N ARG A 25 12.32 -14.32 9.82
CA ARG A 25 13.11 -13.14 10.19
C ARG A 25 12.62 -12.44 11.46
N GLY A 26 11.54 -12.93 12.08
CA GLY A 26 10.91 -12.25 13.23
C GLY A 26 10.28 -10.92 12.86
N VAL A 27 9.88 -10.75 11.59
CA VAL A 27 9.29 -9.51 11.05
C VAL A 27 7.77 -9.60 11.09
N TYR A 28 7.13 -8.51 11.51
CA TYR A 28 5.66 -8.39 11.46
C TYR A 28 5.15 -8.44 10.02
N PHE A 29 4.10 -9.25 9.82
CA PHE A 29 3.39 -9.37 8.54
C PHE A 29 1.89 -9.41 8.81
N ALA A 30 1.14 -8.61 8.07
CA ALA A 30 -0.31 -8.56 8.15
C ALA A 30 -0.94 -8.40 6.77
N LYS A 31 -2.04 -9.11 6.55
CA LYS A 31 -2.87 -8.97 5.35
C LYS A 31 -3.94 -7.92 5.63
N VAL A 32 -4.04 -6.91 4.77
CA VAL A 32 -5.12 -5.91 4.83
C VAL A 32 -6.22 -6.28 3.85
N ASN A 33 -7.42 -5.74 4.06
CA ASN A 33 -8.52 -5.90 3.11
C ASN A 33 -8.11 -5.31 1.75
N PRO A 34 -8.10 -6.09 0.65
CA PRO A 34 -7.71 -5.61 -0.68
C PRO A 34 -8.84 -4.85 -1.40
N ASN A 35 -10.08 -4.91 -0.90
CA ASN A 35 -11.23 -4.39 -1.62
C ASN A 35 -11.23 -2.85 -1.69
N GLY A 36 -11.42 -2.32 -2.89
CA GLY A 36 -11.60 -0.88 -3.13
C GLY A 36 -10.33 -0.02 -2.98
N THR A 37 -9.14 -0.60 -2.78
CA THR A 37 -7.90 0.15 -2.55
C THR A 37 -7.56 1.14 -3.68
N SER A 38 -7.85 0.78 -4.93
CA SER A 38 -7.63 1.65 -6.10
C SER A 38 -8.72 2.69 -6.35
N GLN A 39 -9.81 2.66 -5.58
CA GLN A 39 -10.96 3.56 -5.72
C GLN A 39 -11.02 4.57 -4.58
N THR A 40 -10.61 4.18 -3.37
CA THR A 40 -10.56 5.07 -2.21
C THR A 40 -9.46 6.13 -2.34
N CYS A 41 -9.79 7.39 -2.06
CA CYS A 41 -8.81 8.48 -2.07
C CYS A 41 -7.94 8.42 -0.81
N PRO A 42 -6.60 8.43 -0.92
CA PRO A 42 -5.73 8.43 0.26
C PRO A 42 -5.74 9.74 1.04
N ASN A 43 -6.19 10.85 0.42
CA ASN A 43 -6.24 12.17 1.06
C ASN A 43 -7.56 12.42 1.80
N CYS A 44 -8.70 12.12 1.18
CA CYS A 44 -10.03 12.42 1.74
C CYS A 44 -10.87 11.17 2.06
N PHE A 45 -10.35 9.97 1.82
CA PHE A 45 -11.00 8.68 2.07
C PHE A 45 -12.33 8.43 1.34
N THR A 46 -12.74 9.33 0.44
CA THR A 46 -13.91 9.12 -0.41
C THR A 46 -13.64 8.03 -1.44
N THR A 47 -14.61 7.13 -1.64
CA THR A 47 -14.57 6.13 -2.71
C THR A 47 -14.97 6.77 -4.04
N VAL A 48 -14.07 6.73 -5.01
CA VAL A 48 -14.30 7.25 -6.36
C VAL A 48 -14.36 6.08 -7.33
N SER A 49 -15.53 5.86 -7.94
CA SER A 49 -15.70 4.81 -8.96
C SER A 49 -14.96 5.20 -10.24
N LYS A 50 -14.09 4.31 -10.74
CA LYS A 50 -13.28 4.51 -11.94
C LYS A 50 -13.10 3.18 -12.67
N GLY A 51 -13.03 3.25 -14.00
CA GLY A 51 -12.70 2.09 -14.83
C GLY A 51 -11.24 1.67 -14.72
N LEU A 52 -10.96 0.39 -14.94
CA LEU A 52 -9.61 -0.20 -14.87
C LEU A 52 -8.61 0.38 -15.89
N GLN A 53 -9.10 1.05 -16.95
CA GLN A 53 -8.27 1.64 -17.99
C GLN A 53 -7.60 2.96 -17.56
N ILE A 54 -8.14 3.61 -16.52
CA ILE A 54 -7.64 4.88 -16.03
C ILE A 54 -6.41 4.62 -15.17
N ARG A 55 -5.23 5.09 -15.61
CA ARG A 55 -3.95 4.97 -14.88
C ARG A 55 -3.67 6.14 -13.95
N GLU A 56 -4.20 7.32 -14.25
CA GLU A 56 -4.09 8.49 -13.40
C GLU A 56 -5.24 8.56 -12.39
N TYR A 57 -4.89 8.69 -11.12
CA TYR A 57 -5.85 8.92 -10.06
C TYR A 57 -6.10 10.42 -9.91
N HIS A 58 -7.30 10.87 -10.28
CA HIS A 58 -7.79 12.21 -9.91
C HIS A 58 -9.00 12.12 -8.96
N CYS A 59 -8.94 12.76 -7.79
CA CYS A 59 -10.08 12.86 -6.87
C CYS A 59 -10.92 14.09 -7.22
N PRO A 60 -12.23 13.93 -7.53
CA PRO A 60 -13.12 15.06 -7.79
C PRO A 60 -13.46 15.87 -6.53
N GLU A 61 -13.41 15.24 -5.35
CA GLU A 61 -13.79 15.89 -4.08
C GLU A 61 -12.69 16.81 -3.53
N CYS A 62 -11.43 16.33 -3.49
CA CYS A 62 -10.32 17.06 -2.88
C CYS A 62 -9.23 17.50 -3.87
N GLY A 63 -9.39 17.20 -5.16
CA GLY A 63 -8.42 17.56 -6.20
C GLY A 63 -7.13 16.73 -6.23
N TYR A 64 -6.95 15.75 -5.33
CA TYR A 64 -5.75 14.91 -5.26
C TYR A 64 -5.43 14.22 -6.60
N ARG A 65 -4.16 14.25 -7.00
CA ARG A 65 -3.65 13.67 -8.24
C ARG A 65 -2.41 12.82 -7.99
N THR A 66 -2.42 11.58 -8.47
CA THR A 66 -1.26 10.67 -8.42
C THR A 66 -1.47 9.52 -9.42
N HIS A 67 -0.54 8.58 -9.51
CA HIS A 67 -0.76 7.34 -10.25
C HIS A 67 -1.68 6.39 -9.46
N ARG A 68 -2.59 5.68 -10.12
CA ARG A 68 -3.58 4.80 -9.47
C ARG A 68 -2.95 3.75 -8.57
N ASP A 69 -1.84 3.15 -9.00
CA ASP A 69 -1.18 2.09 -8.23
C ASP A 69 -0.50 2.67 -6.98
N CYS A 70 -0.07 3.94 -7.03
CA CYS A 70 0.47 4.67 -5.88
C CYS A 70 -0.62 5.07 -4.89
N ALA A 71 -1.78 5.54 -5.37
CA ALA A 71 -2.95 5.76 -4.52
C ALA A 71 -3.39 4.47 -3.82
N ALA A 72 -3.40 3.35 -4.53
CA ALA A 72 -3.74 2.05 -3.95
C ALA A 72 -2.73 1.62 -2.86
N ALA A 73 -1.43 1.84 -3.09
CA ALA A 73 -0.39 1.56 -2.10
C ALA A 73 -0.54 2.42 -0.83
N GLU A 74 -0.89 3.70 -0.98
CA GLU A 74 -1.14 4.59 0.17
C GLU A 74 -2.35 4.12 1.00
N ILE A 75 -3.43 3.65 0.36
CA ILE A 75 -4.58 3.08 1.07
C ILE A 75 -4.20 1.78 1.79
N VAL A 76 -3.39 0.91 1.17
CA VAL A 76 -2.87 -0.31 1.81
C VAL A 76 -2.05 0.04 3.04
N LEU A 77 -1.19 1.06 2.96
CA LEU A 77 -0.43 1.57 4.10
C LEU A 77 -1.34 2.08 5.21
N HIS A 78 -2.33 2.92 4.90
CA HIS A 78 -3.27 3.46 5.90
C HIS A 78 -4.01 2.32 6.64
N ARG A 79 -4.54 1.34 5.91
CA ARG A 79 -5.21 0.16 6.49
C ARG A 79 -4.24 -0.70 7.32
N GLY A 80 -2.99 -0.80 6.89
CA GLY A 80 -1.94 -1.50 7.62
C GLY A 80 -1.66 -0.83 8.97
N LEU A 81 -1.50 0.50 8.97
CA LEU A 81 -1.28 1.29 10.19
C LEU A 81 -2.49 1.20 11.14
N GLU A 82 -3.71 1.29 10.63
CA GLU A 82 -4.93 1.09 11.44
C GLU A 82 -4.95 -0.29 12.11
N THR A 83 -4.52 -1.34 11.39
CA THR A 83 -4.44 -2.71 11.92
C THR A 83 -3.40 -2.82 13.03
N VAL A 84 -2.21 -2.23 12.83
CA VAL A 84 -1.13 -2.22 13.85
C VAL A 84 -1.58 -1.47 15.11
N VAL A 85 -2.24 -0.34 14.95
CA VAL A 85 -2.78 0.45 16.07
C VAL A 85 -3.87 -0.32 16.82
N ALA A 86 -4.83 -0.93 16.11
CA ALA A 86 -5.90 -1.70 16.72
C ALA A 86 -5.40 -2.92 17.50
N GLN A 87 -4.28 -3.52 17.09
CA GLN A 87 -3.65 -4.64 17.79
C GLN A 87 -2.80 -4.20 19.00
N GLY A 88 -2.69 -2.90 19.27
CA GLY A 88 -1.87 -2.38 20.38
C GLY A 88 -0.38 -2.54 20.15
N LEU A 89 0.07 -2.76 18.91
CA LEU A 89 1.47 -2.98 18.54
C LEU A 89 2.25 -1.67 18.33
N TRP A 90 1.70 -0.54 18.79
CA TRP A 90 2.35 0.77 18.70
C TRP A 90 3.71 0.75 19.43
N GLY A 91 4.78 1.12 18.74
CA GLY A 91 6.14 1.09 19.29
C GLY A 91 6.87 -0.26 19.21
N THR A 92 6.26 -1.29 18.63
CA THR A 92 7.02 -2.46 18.16
C THR A 92 7.70 -2.12 16.84
N GLU A 93 9.00 -2.46 16.70
CA GLU A 93 9.77 -2.20 15.48
C GLU A 93 9.11 -2.92 14.30
N THR A 94 8.26 -2.21 13.57
CA THR A 94 7.67 -2.70 12.34
C THR A 94 8.76 -2.66 11.28
N ALA A 95 8.98 -3.75 10.56
CA ALA A 95 10.20 -3.97 9.78
C ALA A 95 10.45 -3.02 8.60
N CYS A 96 9.63 -1.98 8.43
CA CYS A 96 10.04 -0.85 7.58
C CYS A 96 11.24 -0.07 8.15
N GLN A 97 11.66 -0.31 9.41
CA GLN A 97 12.78 0.42 10.02
C GLN A 97 14.03 -0.41 10.30
N VAL A 98 13.99 -1.74 10.18
CA VAL A 98 15.22 -2.53 10.09
C VAL A 98 15.74 -2.41 8.66
N GLY A 99 16.75 -1.57 8.49
CA GLY A 99 17.46 -1.38 7.24
C GLY A 99 17.71 -2.72 6.55
N LEU A 100 16.94 -2.99 5.51
CA LEU A 100 17.33 -3.94 4.48
C LEU A 100 18.67 -3.41 3.97
N SER A 101 19.74 -4.16 4.17
CA SER A 101 21.01 -3.95 3.48
C SER A 101 20.75 -4.03 1.97
N GLY A 102 20.36 -2.90 1.36
CA GLY A 102 20.03 -2.81 -0.06
C GLY A 102 18.88 -1.89 -0.46
N VAL A 103 18.07 -1.35 0.46
CA VAL A 103 17.03 -0.35 0.10
C VAL A 103 17.28 0.95 0.84
N TYR A 104 17.99 1.85 0.18
CA TYR A 104 18.18 3.24 0.60
C TYR A 104 16.84 3.99 0.47
N ASP A 105 16.35 4.54 1.58
CA ASP A 105 15.31 5.56 1.71
C ASP A 105 13.94 5.30 1.05
N LEU A 106 13.02 4.70 1.82
CA LEU A 106 11.57 4.80 1.55
C LEU A 106 11.02 6.22 1.84
N ASP A 107 11.77 7.08 2.53
CA ASP A 107 11.37 8.46 2.85
C ASP A 107 11.28 9.40 1.63
N LYS A 108 11.81 9.00 0.47
CA LYS A 108 11.74 9.83 -0.74
C LYS A 108 10.34 9.97 -1.33
N TRP A 109 9.39 9.08 -0.98
CA TRP A 109 8.03 9.19 -1.50
C TRP A 109 7.27 10.40 -0.96
N ARG A 110 7.53 10.84 0.28
CA ARG A 110 6.87 12.01 0.87
C ARG A 110 7.53 13.35 0.49
N GLY A 111 8.80 13.35 0.13
CA GLY A 111 9.59 14.57 -0.12
C GLY A 111 9.44 15.19 -1.53
N GLY A 112 8.83 14.48 -2.50
CA GLY A 112 8.80 14.92 -3.90
C GLY A 112 7.70 15.91 -4.30
N ARG A 113 6.92 16.48 -3.37
CA ARG A 113 5.77 17.34 -3.72
C ARG A 113 6.05 18.84 -3.84
N ASN A 114 7.28 19.31 -3.58
CA ASN A 114 7.64 20.72 -3.74
C ASN A 114 8.86 20.89 -4.64
N ALA A 115 8.72 20.59 -5.93
CA ALA A 115 9.62 21.05 -6.97
C ALA A 115 8.88 21.12 -8.31
N GLN A 116 8.02 22.13 -8.46
CA GLN A 116 7.71 22.70 -9.75
C GLN A 116 7.40 24.19 -9.52
N SER A 117 8.25 24.99 -10.16
CA SER A 117 8.30 26.45 -10.32
C SER A 117 6.97 27.13 -10.58
#